data_AF-A0A7X7AAM9-F1
#
_entry.id   AF-A0A7X7AAM9-F1
#
_cell.length_a   1.000
_cell.length_b   1.000
_cell.length_c   1.000
_cell.angle_alpha   90.00
_cell.angle_beta   90.00
_cell.angle_gamma   90.00
#
_symmetry.space_group_name_H-M   'P 1'
#
loop_
_entity.id
_entity.type
_entity.pdbx_description
1 polymer ?
#
loop_
_entity_poly.entity_id
_entity_poly.type
_entity_poly.pdbx_seq_one_letter_code
_entity_poly.pdbx_strand_id
1 'polypeptide(L)'
;MVFESLSEKIQNALGKLKGKGKLSEKDVDVAMREVRLALLEADVNFKVVKDFIKIVKERAIGGEVMESLTPGQQVIKIVNEELTNLMGEKEVKLDFSMNPTVILMCGLQGAGKTTTSGKLALNLKKQNKRPLLVACDVYRPAAIKQLEVVGEKVGVPVFSMGDKEDPVNIAKASVDHGKKHGNDVIIIDTAGRLHIDEELMSEIKNIYEAVNPSEVLLVLDAMTGQDAVNVADSFNELLGISGVVLTKLDGDARGGAALSIRAVTNKPIKFVGMGEKLDELEPFHPDRMASRILGMGDVLTLIERAQSNIDQNKAMELERKIRTQQFTFDDFLDQLEQMKNMGPLDQLMGMIPGIDAKALKGLDINDKDISRIEAIIKSMTKKERNNPDIIDSSRRKRISKGSGNSVQEVNKLLKQFKETKKMMKKFTDMEKTVKKKGKFGLPFF
;
A
#
# COMPACT_ATOMS: atom_id res chain seq x y z
N MET A 1 2.01 -13.84 0.08
CA MET A 1 3.07 -12.85 -0.23
C MET A 1 3.12 -12.72 -1.74
N VAL A 2 3.12 -11.49 -2.24
CA VAL A 2 2.47 -11.16 -3.52
C VAL A 2 3.45 -10.63 -4.59
N PHE A 3 4.63 -10.17 -4.19
CA PHE A 3 5.66 -9.60 -5.07
C PHE A 3 6.96 -10.42 -5.13
N GLU A 4 6.98 -11.62 -4.53
CA GLU A 4 8.23 -12.34 -4.23
C GLU A 4 9.08 -12.63 -5.48
N SER A 5 8.48 -13.00 -6.62
CA SER A 5 9.26 -13.44 -7.80
C SER A 5 10.15 -12.35 -8.42
N LEU A 6 9.64 -11.11 -8.59
CA LEU A 6 10.42 -10.02 -9.18
C LEU A 6 11.41 -9.45 -8.16
N SER A 7 10.94 -9.21 -6.92
CA SER A 7 11.77 -8.63 -5.88
C SER A 7 12.93 -9.57 -5.51
N GLU A 8 12.68 -10.88 -5.38
CA GLU A 8 13.71 -11.87 -5.10
C GLU A 8 14.75 -11.94 -6.22
N LYS A 9 14.32 -11.94 -7.49
CA LYS A 9 15.25 -11.97 -8.63
C LYS A 9 16.13 -10.74 -8.70
N ILE A 10 15.55 -9.55 -8.51
CA ILE A 10 16.32 -8.30 -8.49
C ILE A 10 17.25 -8.25 -7.27
N GLN A 11 16.79 -8.70 -6.09
CA GLN A 11 17.62 -8.80 -4.90
C GLN A 11 18.79 -9.77 -5.07
N ASN A 12 18.57 -10.92 -5.70
CA ASN A 12 19.60 -11.91 -6.00
C ASN A 12 20.63 -11.34 -6.99
N ALA A 13 20.17 -10.64 -8.03
CA ALA A 13 21.03 -9.97 -9.00
C ALA A 13 21.92 -8.90 -8.33
N LEU A 14 21.33 -8.06 -7.49
CA LEU A 14 22.03 -6.96 -6.81
C LEU A 14 22.82 -7.43 -5.57
N GLY A 15 22.45 -8.56 -4.96
CA GLY A 15 23.11 -9.14 -3.79
C GLY A 15 24.57 -9.52 -4.07
N LYS A 16 24.85 -9.97 -5.30
CA LYS A 16 26.22 -10.28 -5.78
C LYS A 16 27.14 -9.06 -5.78
N LEU A 17 26.59 -7.84 -5.84
CA LEU A 17 27.34 -6.59 -5.82
C LEU A 17 27.65 -6.09 -4.40
N LYS A 18 26.78 -6.40 -3.41
CA LYS A 18 26.93 -5.92 -2.03
C LYS A 18 28.21 -6.39 -1.34
N GLY A 19 28.72 -7.57 -1.70
CA GLY A 19 29.90 -8.18 -1.07
C GLY A 19 31.25 -7.71 -1.63
N LYS A 20 31.27 -6.88 -2.68
CA LYS A 20 32.51 -6.46 -3.36
C LYS A 20 32.94 -5.06 -2.92
N GLY A 21 34.19 -4.92 -2.48
CA GLY A 21 34.77 -3.64 -2.06
C GLY A 21 35.05 -2.66 -3.21
N LYS A 22 35.25 -3.17 -4.43
CA LYS A 22 35.37 -2.38 -5.67
C LYS A 22 34.63 -3.11 -6.78
N LEU A 23 33.83 -2.39 -7.56
CA LEU A 23 33.10 -2.94 -8.70
C LEU A 23 33.88 -2.70 -9.99
N SER A 24 33.95 -3.73 -10.83
CA SER A 24 34.37 -3.59 -12.22
C SER A 24 33.16 -3.37 -13.12
N GLU A 25 33.38 -2.81 -14.31
CA GLU A 25 32.33 -2.68 -15.35
C GLU A 25 31.68 -4.03 -15.68
N LYS A 26 32.49 -5.10 -15.72
CA LYS A 26 32.00 -6.47 -15.93
C LYS A 26 31.03 -6.94 -14.83
N ASP A 27 31.24 -6.53 -13.58
CA ASP A 27 30.35 -6.90 -12.48
C ASP A 27 28.98 -6.24 -12.62
N VAL A 28 28.97 -4.96 -13.00
CA VAL A 28 27.75 -4.20 -13.27
C VAL A 28 27.00 -4.81 -14.46
N ASP A 29 27.72 -5.18 -15.53
CA ASP A 29 27.13 -5.81 -16.71
C ASP A 29 26.41 -7.13 -16.41
N VAL A 30 27.03 -7.99 -15.58
CA VAL A 30 26.44 -9.27 -15.17
C VAL A 30 25.17 -9.03 -14.36
N ALA A 31 25.21 -8.14 -13.37
CA ALA A 31 24.04 -7.82 -12.56
C ALA A 31 22.91 -7.21 -13.40
N MET A 32 23.23 -6.28 -14.30
CA MET A 32 22.25 -5.65 -15.18
C MET A 32 21.63 -6.62 -16.19
N ARG A 33 22.36 -7.66 -16.61
CA ARG A 33 21.80 -8.74 -17.43
C ARG A 33 20.74 -9.53 -16.66
N GLU A 34 20.99 -9.83 -15.38
CA GLU A 34 20.02 -10.53 -14.53
C GLU A 34 18.80 -9.64 -14.22
N VAL A 35 19.00 -8.36 -13.92
CA VAL A 35 17.91 -7.39 -13.75
C VAL A 35 17.07 -7.26 -15.02
N ARG A 36 17.70 -7.22 -16.20
CA ARG A 36 17.00 -7.20 -17.49
C ARG A 36 16.08 -8.41 -17.66
N LEU A 37 16.57 -9.62 -17.35
CA LEU A 37 15.78 -10.84 -17.45
C LEU A 37 14.60 -10.81 -16.48
N ALA A 38 14.84 -10.39 -15.23
CA ALA A 38 13.79 -10.28 -14.22
C ALA A 38 12.67 -9.29 -14.64
N LEU A 39 13.03 -8.15 -15.22
CA LEU A 39 12.05 -7.16 -15.71
C LEU A 39 11.26 -7.69 -16.91
N LEU A 40 11.90 -8.40 -17.85
CA LEU A 40 11.19 -8.99 -19.00
C LEU A 40 10.26 -10.13 -18.57
N GLU A 41 10.70 -10.98 -17.64
CA GLU A 41 9.85 -12.01 -17.04
C GLU A 41 8.68 -11.40 -16.25
N ALA A 42 8.83 -10.17 -15.76
CA ALA A 42 7.78 -9.40 -15.13
C ALA A 42 6.85 -8.68 -16.12
N ASP A 43 6.85 -9.07 -17.40
CA ASP A 43 6.07 -8.46 -18.48
C ASP A 43 6.29 -6.94 -18.61
N VAL A 44 7.48 -6.44 -18.29
CA VAL A 44 7.86 -5.06 -18.58
C VAL A 44 8.16 -4.91 -20.07
N ASN A 45 7.73 -3.79 -20.66
CA ASN A 45 7.93 -3.54 -22.08
C ASN A 45 9.43 -3.52 -22.45
N PHE A 46 9.80 -4.25 -23.51
CA PHE A 46 11.20 -4.41 -23.90
C PHE A 46 11.94 -3.10 -24.15
N LYS A 47 11.27 -2.08 -24.73
CA LYS A 47 11.89 -0.77 -24.97
C LYS A 47 12.23 -0.09 -23.64
N VAL A 48 11.27 -0.10 -22.71
CA VAL A 48 11.42 0.45 -21.36
C VAL A 48 12.56 -0.24 -20.60
N VAL A 49 12.63 -1.57 -20.66
CA VAL A 49 13.74 -2.32 -20.03
C VAL A 49 15.09 -1.96 -20.66
N LYS A 50 15.15 -1.85 -21.98
CA LYS A 50 16.40 -1.52 -22.69
C LYS A 50 16.91 -0.14 -22.27
N ASP A 51 16.04 0.86 -22.24
CA ASP A 51 16.39 2.23 -21.89
C ASP A 51 16.77 2.36 -20.41
N PHE A 52 15.99 1.71 -19.53
CA PHE A 52 16.31 1.59 -18.10
C PHE A 52 17.72 1.06 -17.85
N ILE A 53 18.05 -0.09 -18.44
CA ILE A 53 19.35 -0.73 -18.24
C ILE A 53 20.49 0.15 -18.78
N LYS A 54 20.26 0.86 -19.89
CA LYS A 54 21.25 1.79 -20.44
C LYS A 54 21.56 2.91 -19.46
N ILE A 55 20.54 3.58 -18.94
CA ILE A 55 20.69 4.70 -17.99
C ILE A 55 21.37 4.24 -16.69
N VAL A 56 20.94 3.10 -16.13
CA VAL A 56 21.54 2.54 -14.91
C VAL A 56 23.03 2.22 -15.12
N LYS A 57 23.41 1.62 -16.26
CA LYS A 57 24.82 1.32 -16.56
C LYS A 57 25.67 2.59 -16.68
N GLU A 58 25.20 3.57 -17.43
CA GLU A 58 25.90 4.86 -17.62
C GLU A 58 26.13 5.54 -16.27
N ARG A 59 25.11 5.58 -15.40
CA ARG A 59 25.20 6.16 -14.05
C ARG A 59 26.06 5.35 -13.09
N ALA A 60 26.05 4.02 -13.20
CA ALA A 60 26.83 3.14 -12.32
C ALA A 60 28.33 3.15 -12.65
N ILE A 61 28.70 3.39 -13.91
CA ILE A 61 30.10 3.46 -14.36
C ILE A 61 30.66 4.89 -14.25
N GLY A 62 29.83 5.91 -14.56
CA GLY A 62 30.24 7.32 -14.62
C GLY A 62 30.10 8.10 -13.30
N GLY A 63 29.53 7.52 -12.25
CA GLY A 63 29.33 8.20 -10.97
C GLY A 63 30.61 8.23 -10.12
N GLU A 64 31.01 9.42 -9.65
CA GLU A 64 31.90 9.54 -8.50
C GLU A 64 31.25 8.81 -7.32
N VAL A 65 31.94 7.80 -6.79
CA VAL A 65 31.48 7.03 -5.63
C VAL A 65 31.36 8.02 -4.47
N MET A 66 30.14 8.33 -4.04
CA MET A 66 29.93 9.14 -2.83
C MET A 66 30.70 8.48 -1.68
N GLU A 67 31.54 9.23 -0.97
CA GLU A 67 32.45 8.70 0.06
C GLU A 67 31.77 7.90 1.18
N SER A 68 30.44 8.03 1.33
CA SER A 68 29.65 7.42 2.41
C SER A 68 28.99 6.08 2.08
N LEU A 69 29.02 5.58 0.83
CA LEU A 69 28.33 4.35 0.42
C LEU A 69 29.29 3.33 -0.19
N THR A 70 29.02 2.03 0.04
CA THR A 70 29.77 0.99 -0.69
C THR A 70 29.37 0.99 -2.17
N PRO A 71 30.26 0.62 -3.10
CA PRO A 71 29.93 0.58 -4.52
C PRO A 71 28.68 -0.24 -4.85
N GLY A 72 28.46 -1.37 -4.16
CA GLY A 72 27.25 -2.17 -4.32
C GLY A 72 25.97 -1.45 -3.85
N GLN A 73 26.03 -0.69 -2.76
CA GLN A 73 24.91 0.14 -2.29
C GLN A 73 24.61 1.29 -3.26
N GLN A 74 25.65 1.86 -3.88
CA GLN A 74 25.48 2.91 -4.88
C GLN A 74 24.70 2.41 -6.11
N VAL A 75 25.01 1.21 -6.61
CA VAL A 75 24.24 0.63 -7.73
C VAL A 75 22.77 0.40 -7.34
N ILE A 76 22.50 -0.10 -6.13
CA ILE A 76 21.13 -0.29 -5.65
C ILE A 76 20.38 1.04 -5.55
N LYS A 77 21.04 2.09 -5.07
CA LYS A 77 20.49 3.45 -5.02
C LYS A 77 20.14 3.96 -6.42
N ILE A 78 21.05 3.81 -7.39
CA ILE A 78 20.81 4.20 -8.79
C ILE A 78 19.61 3.45 -9.37
N VAL A 79 19.53 2.13 -9.15
CA VAL A 79 18.39 1.31 -9.60
C VAL A 79 17.08 1.79 -8.95
N ASN A 80 17.08 2.11 -7.65
CA ASN A 80 15.90 2.62 -6.96
C ASN A 80 15.43 3.97 -7.50
N GLU A 81 16.34 4.91 -7.66
CA GLU A 81 16.07 6.23 -8.22
C GLU A 81 15.51 6.10 -9.65
N GLU A 82 16.11 5.24 -10.47
CA GLU A 82 15.67 5.06 -11.85
C GLU A 82 14.32 4.34 -11.95
N LEU A 83 14.06 3.35 -11.11
CA LEU A 83 12.73 2.72 -11.01
C LEU A 83 11.67 3.73 -10.55
N THR A 84 12.02 4.61 -9.61
CA THR A 84 11.14 5.68 -9.13
C THR A 84 10.84 6.64 -10.28
N ASN A 85 11.87 7.14 -10.97
CA ASN A 85 11.72 8.06 -12.11
C ASN A 85 10.83 7.46 -13.21
N LEU A 86 11.00 6.18 -13.53
CA LEU A 86 10.14 5.49 -14.51
C LEU A 86 8.66 5.42 -14.08
N MET A 87 8.37 5.32 -12.79
CA MET A 87 7.00 5.29 -12.27
C MET A 87 6.42 6.69 -11.99
N GLY A 88 7.28 7.71 -11.88
CA GLY A 88 6.95 9.09 -11.56
C GLY A 88 7.70 9.58 -10.32
N GLU A 89 7.98 10.87 -10.22
CA GLU A 89 8.80 11.37 -9.09
C GLU A 89 8.01 11.49 -7.78
N LYS A 90 6.70 11.79 -7.85
CA LYS A 90 5.85 12.08 -6.69
C LYS A 90 4.41 11.62 -6.91
N GLU A 91 3.68 11.48 -5.80
CA GLU A 91 2.23 11.29 -5.80
C GLU A 91 1.54 12.44 -6.55
N VAL A 92 0.61 12.08 -7.44
CA VAL A 92 -0.22 13.04 -8.17
C VAL A 92 -1.67 12.93 -7.69
N LYS A 93 -2.18 14.03 -7.13
CA LYS A 93 -3.55 14.13 -6.60
C LYS A 93 -4.58 14.29 -7.72
N LEU A 94 -5.84 14.10 -7.36
CA LEU A 94 -6.97 14.49 -8.20
C LEU A 94 -7.07 16.02 -8.27
N ASP A 95 -7.42 16.51 -9.46
CA ASP A 95 -7.75 17.89 -9.73
C ASP A 95 -9.20 18.17 -9.32
N PHE A 96 -9.36 19.13 -8.42
CA PHE A 96 -10.65 19.62 -7.94
C PHE A 96 -10.87 21.09 -8.32
N SER A 97 -10.22 21.55 -9.40
CA SER A 97 -10.32 22.92 -9.89
C SER A 97 -11.74 23.33 -10.32
N MET A 98 -12.54 22.36 -10.80
CA MET A 98 -13.94 22.58 -11.20
C MET A 98 -14.92 22.14 -10.11
N ASN A 99 -16.07 22.81 -10.05
CA ASN A 99 -17.16 22.48 -9.12
C ASN A 99 -18.53 22.41 -9.86
N PRO A 100 -19.21 21.25 -9.87
CA PRO A 100 -18.75 19.97 -9.35
C PRO A 100 -17.56 19.42 -10.16
N THR A 101 -16.64 18.73 -9.50
CA THR A 101 -15.56 18.01 -10.16
C THR A 101 -16.14 16.77 -10.84
N VAL A 102 -15.94 16.61 -12.14
CA VAL A 102 -16.43 15.44 -12.90
C VAL A 102 -15.27 14.52 -13.19
N ILE A 103 -15.40 13.26 -12.76
CA ILE A 103 -14.42 12.18 -12.96
C ILE A 103 -15.03 11.14 -13.89
N LEU A 104 -14.44 10.97 -15.07
CA LEU A 104 -14.84 9.95 -16.04
C LEU A 104 -14.00 8.69 -15.85
N MET A 105 -14.63 7.56 -15.54
CA MET A 105 -13.96 6.28 -15.35
C MET A 105 -14.03 5.46 -16.65
N CYS A 106 -12.89 5.20 -17.29
CA CYS A 106 -12.82 4.44 -18.53
C CYS A 106 -11.87 3.23 -18.43
N GLY A 107 -11.90 2.32 -19.41
CA GLY A 107 -11.00 1.16 -19.47
C GLY A 107 -11.68 -0.16 -19.82
N LEU A 108 -10.88 -1.23 -19.85
CA LEU A 108 -11.31 -2.54 -20.35
C LEU A 108 -12.46 -3.17 -19.55
N GLN A 109 -13.20 -4.05 -20.20
CA GLN A 109 -14.14 -4.93 -19.52
C GLN A 109 -13.41 -5.79 -18.48
N GLY A 110 -13.99 -5.90 -17.28
CA GLY A 110 -13.38 -6.70 -16.20
C GLY A 110 -12.21 -6.05 -15.47
N ALA A 111 -11.75 -4.87 -15.87
CA ALA A 111 -10.64 -4.15 -15.21
C ALA A 111 -10.96 -3.62 -13.80
N GLY A 112 -12.23 -3.70 -13.37
CA GLY A 112 -12.67 -3.29 -12.03
C GLY A 112 -13.16 -1.84 -11.92
N LYS A 113 -13.64 -1.22 -13.02
CA LYS A 113 -14.19 0.15 -13.04
C LYS A 113 -15.25 0.39 -11.97
N THR A 114 -16.37 -0.32 -12.01
CA THR A 114 -17.48 -0.15 -11.05
C THR A 114 -17.04 -0.28 -9.59
N THR A 115 -16.19 -1.27 -9.29
CA THR A 115 -15.62 -1.46 -7.95
C THR A 115 -14.73 -0.28 -7.58
N THR A 116 -13.84 0.14 -8.47
CA THR A 116 -12.92 1.28 -8.27
C THR A 116 -13.68 2.59 -8.08
N SER A 117 -14.76 2.83 -8.84
CA SER A 117 -15.66 3.98 -8.67
C SER A 117 -16.23 4.02 -7.24
N GLY A 118 -16.67 2.88 -6.71
CA GLY A 118 -17.13 2.76 -5.32
C GLY A 118 -16.02 3.01 -4.29
N LYS A 119 -14.84 2.43 -4.48
CA LYS A 119 -13.68 2.67 -3.60
C LYS A 119 -13.26 4.13 -3.59
N LEU A 120 -13.25 4.76 -4.76
CA LEU A 120 -12.90 6.16 -4.93
C LEU A 120 -13.92 7.06 -4.24
N ALA A 121 -15.21 6.76 -4.40
CA ALA A 121 -16.28 7.47 -3.70
C ALA A 121 -16.12 7.37 -2.16
N LEU A 122 -15.80 6.18 -1.64
CA LEU A 122 -15.51 6.02 -0.21
C LEU A 122 -14.29 6.83 0.24
N ASN A 123 -13.21 6.81 -0.54
CA ASN A 123 -12.00 7.58 -0.26
C ASN A 123 -12.29 9.09 -0.22
N LEU A 124 -13.03 9.61 -1.21
CA LEU A 124 -13.43 11.02 -1.28
C LEU A 124 -14.36 11.42 -0.13
N LYS A 125 -15.30 10.54 0.23
CA LYS A 125 -16.18 10.76 1.39
C LYS A 125 -15.39 10.87 2.70
N LYS A 126 -14.34 10.07 2.89
CA LYS A 126 -13.41 10.20 4.04
C LYS A 126 -12.65 11.54 4.03
N GLN A 127 -12.49 12.16 2.87
CA GLN A 127 -11.92 13.51 2.70
C GLN A 127 -12.96 14.64 2.80
N ASN A 128 -14.14 14.37 3.38
CA ASN A 128 -15.26 15.31 3.52
C ASN A 128 -15.84 15.85 2.20
N LYS A 129 -15.66 15.12 1.09
CA LYS A 129 -16.37 15.39 -0.17
C LYS A 129 -17.74 14.72 -0.17
N ARG A 130 -18.63 15.17 -1.06
CA ARG A 130 -19.99 14.67 -1.30
C ARG A 130 -20.11 14.03 -2.69
N PRO A 131 -19.51 12.84 -2.90
CA PRO A 131 -19.52 12.17 -4.19
C PRO A 131 -20.94 11.76 -4.63
N LEU A 132 -21.13 11.68 -5.94
CA LEU A 132 -22.29 11.10 -6.63
C LEU A 132 -21.76 10.07 -7.63
N LEU A 133 -22.22 8.82 -7.53
CA LEU A 133 -21.92 7.79 -8.53
C LEU A 133 -22.94 7.89 -9.66
N VAL A 134 -22.51 7.67 -10.91
CA VAL A 134 -23.39 7.77 -12.09
C VAL A 134 -23.27 6.50 -12.91
N ALA A 135 -24.41 5.84 -13.16
CA ALA A 135 -24.47 4.59 -13.91
C ALA A 135 -24.59 4.87 -15.42
N CYS A 136 -23.46 4.91 -16.13
CA CYS A 136 -23.43 5.03 -17.59
C CYS A 136 -23.13 3.68 -18.30
N ASP A 137 -22.93 2.58 -17.56
CA ASP A 137 -22.92 1.22 -18.11
C ASP A 137 -24.37 0.70 -18.27
N VAL A 138 -25.01 1.12 -19.37
CA VAL A 138 -26.39 0.70 -19.72
C VAL A 138 -26.45 -0.63 -20.48
N TYR A 139 -25.30 -1.11 -20.98
CA TYR A 139 -25.22 -2.26 -21.86
C TYR A 139 -25.07 -3.58 -21.10
N ARG A 140 -24.34 -3.55 -19.98
CA ARG A 140 -24.04 -4.77 -19.23
C ARG A 140 -25.22 -5.14 -18.32
N PRO A 141 -25.70 -6.39 -18.36
CA PRO A 141 -26.77 -6.84 -17.48
C PRO A 141 -26.48 -6.57 -16.00
N ALA A 142 -27.45 -5.97 -15.32
CA ALA A 142 -27.39 -5.61 -13.91
C ALA A 142 -26.22 -4.67 -13.50
N ALA A 143 -25.55 -3.98 -14.44
CA ALA A 143 -24.47 -3.05 -14.09
C ALA A 143 -24.96 -1.86 -13.26
N ILE A 144 -26.11 -1.27 -13.60
CA ILE A 144 -26.78 -0.25 -12.78
C ILE A 144 -27.03 -0.79 -11.38
N LYS A 145 -27.60 -2.00 -11.27
CA LYS A 145 -27.91 -2.60 -9.97
C LYS A 145 -26.65 -2.91 -9.16
N GLN A 146 -25.58 -3.33 -9.82
CA GLN A 146 -24.28 -3.54 -9.19
C GLN A 146 -23.74 -2.23 -8.61
N LEU A 147 -23.80 -1.13 -9.37
CA LEU A 147 -23.34 0.17 -8.90
C LEU A 147 -24.20 0.69 -7.74
N GLU A 148 -25.52 0.49 -7.78
CA GLU A 148 -26.42 0.79 -6.66
C GLU A 148 -26.01 0.05 -5.37
N VAL A 149 -25.76 -1.25 -5.45
CA VAL A 149 -25.31 -2.05 -4.28
C VAL A 149 -23.96 -1.56 -3.77
N VAL A 150 -23.04 -1.19 -4.66
CA VAL A 150 -21.75 -0.61 -4.29
C VAL A 150 -21.95 0.74 -3.59
N GLY A 151 -22.78 1.62 -4.16
CA GLY A 151 -23.12 2.93 -3.59
C GLY A 151 -23.76 2.82 -2.21
N GLU A 152 -24.71 1.91 -2.03
CA GLU A 152 -25.35 1.63 -0.73
C GLU A 152 -24.32 1.20 0.31
N LYS A 153 -23.41 0.28 -0.02
CA LYS A 153 -22.36 -0.19 0.89
C LYS A 153 -21.43 0.91 1.37
N VAL A 154 -21.12 1.91 0.53
CA VAL A 154 -20.27 3.06 0.90
C VAL A 154 -21.09 4.26 1.40
N GLY A 155 -22.43 4.17 1.37
CA GLY A 155 -23.35 5.24 1.70
C GLY A 155 -23.20 6.46 0.79
N VAL A 156 -23.09 6.25 -0.51
CA VAL A 156 -22.97 7.28 -1.56
C VAL A 156 -24.14 7.13 -2.53
N PRO A 157 -24.84 8.22 -2.88
CA PRO A 157 -25.97 8.16 -3.82
C PRO A 157 -25.51 7.73 -5.22
N VAL A 158 -26.39 7.01 -5.92
CA VAL A 158 -26.20 6.61 -7.32
C VAL A 158 -27.28 7.27 -8.17
N PHE A 159 -26.87 7.94 -9.24
CA PHE A 159 -27.74 8.50 -10.26
C PHE A 159 -27.85 7.54 -11.45
N SER A 160 -29.08 7.28 -11.89
CA SER A 160 -29.41 6.44 -13.04
C SER A 160 -30.71 6.92 -13.67
N MET A 161 -30.85 6.75 -14.99
CA MET A 161 -32.10 6.98 -15.73
C MET A 161 -32.65 5.69 -16.37
N GLY A 162 -32.14 4.54 -15.95
CA GLY A 162 -32.48 3.23 -16.53
C GLY A 162 -31.48 2.77 -17.60
N ASP A 163 -31.77 1.63 -18.22
CA ASP A 163 -30.93 0.92 -19.19
C ASP A 163 -31.28 1.21 -20.66
N LYS A 164 -32.32 2.02 -20.90
CA LYS A 164 -32.80 2.38 -22.24
C LYS A 164 -32.44 3.79 -22.68
N GLU A 165 -31.82 4.56 -21.79
CA GLU A 165 -31.41 5.94 -22.06
C GLU A 165 -29.98 5.98 -22.59
N ASP A 166 -29.72 6.99 -23.44
CA ASP A 166 -28.39 7.24 -23.97
C ASP A 166 -27.41 7.62 -22.84
N PRO A 167 -26.25 6.95 -22.71
CA PRO A 167 -25.23 7.26 -21.71
C PRO A 167 -24.81 8.74 -21.65
N VAL A 168 -24.79 9.43 -22.79
CA VAL A 168 -24.48 10.86 -22.90
C VAL A 168 -25.55 11.70 -22.21
N ASN A 169 -26.83 11.34 -22.38
CA ASN A 169 -27.93 12.03 -21.71
C ASN A 169 -27.90 11.80 -20.20
N ILE A 170 -27.61 10.56 -19.77
CA ILE A 170 -27.43 10.21 -18.35
C ILE A 170 -26.29 11.05 -17.75
N ALA A 171 -25.15 11.13 -18.43
CA ALA A 171 -23.99 11.88 -17.97
C ALA A 171 -24.33 13.37 -17.82
N LYS A 172 -24.97 14.01 -18.81
CA LYS A 172 -25.40 15.42 -18.73
C LYS A 172 -26.38 15.65 -17.57
N ALA A 173 -27.41 14.82 -17.47
CA ALA A 173 -28.43 14.93 -16.42
C ALA A 173 -27.84 14.74 -15.02
N SER A 174 -26.82 13.89 -14.89
CA SER A 174 -26.12 13.66 -13.61
C SER A 174 -25.36 14.89 -13.13
N VAL A 175 -24.78 15.68 -14.03
CA VAL A 175 -24.09 16.93 -13.70
C VAL A 175 -25.07 17.96 -13.16
N ASP A 176 -26.23 18.10 -13.79
CA ASP A 176 -27.28 19.00 -13.32
C ASP A 176 -27.89 18.52 -11.99
N HIS A 177 -28.07 17.22 -11.83
CA HIS A 177 -28.50 16.62 -10.57
C HIS A 177 -27.50 16.91 -9.44
N GLY A 178 -26.20 16.70 -9.69
CA GLY A 178 -25.14 16.94 -8.71
C GLY A 178 -25.09 18.40 -8.26
N LYS A 179 -25.20 19.35 -9.20
CA LYS A 179 -25.31 20.79 -8.90
C LYS A 179 -26.51 21.11 -8.00
N LYS A 180 -27.69 20.54 -8.30
CA LYS A 180 -28.92 20.79 -7.53
C LYS A 180 -28.90 20.21 -6.11
N HIS A 181 -28.24 19.07 -5.92
CA HIS A 181 -28.21 18.36 -4.62
C HIS A 181 -26.95 18.65 -3.79
N GLY A 182 -26.07 19.51 -4.30
CA GLY A 182 -24.82 19.91 -3.64
C GLY A 182 -23.79 18.78 -3.58
N ASN A 183 -23.77 17.89 -4.56
CA ASN A 183 -22.68 16.95 -4.77
C ASN A 183 -21.51 17.70 -5.42
N ASP A 184 -20.34 17.68 -4.79
CA ASP A 184 -19.15 18.40 -5.24
C ASP A 184 -18.23 17.54 -6.13
N VAL A 185 -18.44 16.22 -6.15
CA VAL A 185 -17.73 15.29 -7.04
C VAL A 185 -18.72 14.34 -7.70
N ILE A 186 -18.59 14.17 -9.01
CA ILE A 186 -19.44 13.29 -9.83
C ILE A 186 -18.54 12.26 -10.49
N ILE A 187 -18.78 10.98 -10.21
CA ILE A 187 -17.97 9.86 -10.71
C ILE A 187 -18.82 9.08 -11.71
N ILE A 188 -18.45 9.15 -12.97
CA ILE A 188 -19.15 8.52 -14.09
C ILE A 188 -18.55 7.14 -14.34
N ASP A 189 -19.30 6.08 -14.04
CA ASP A 189 -18.93 4.69 -14.32
C ASP A 189 -19.42 4.31 -15.73
N THR A 190 -18.50 4.26 -16.70
CA THR A 190 -18.84 3.83 -18.06
C THR A 190 -18.72 2.31 -18.21
N ALA A 191 -19.38 1.78 -19.23
CA ALA A 191 -19.19 0.40 -19.63
C ALA A 191 -17.75 0.09 -20.05
N GLY A 192 -17.35 -1.17 -19.92
CA GLY A 192 -16.03 -1.64 -20.35
C GLY A 192 -15.96 -1.89 -21.85
N ARG A 193 -14.84 -1.51 -22.47
CA ARG A 193 -14.66 -1.58 -23.92
C ARG A 193 -13.53 -2.54 -24.29
N LEU A 194 -13.65 -3.23 -25.42
CA LEU A 194 -12.56 -3.99 -26.05
C LEU A 194 -11.89 -3.08 -27.10
N HIS A 195 -10.61 -3.32 -27.41
CA HIS A 195 -9.81 -2.53 -28.37
C HIS A 195 -10.36 -2.36 -29.79
N ILE A 196 -11.45 -3.04 -30.12
CA ILE A 196 -11.92 -3.24 -31.49
C ILE A 196 -13.27 -2.56 -31.72
N ASP A 197 -13.90 -1.97 -30.70
CA ASP A 197 -15.24 -1.40 -30.82
C ASP A 197 -15.21 0.13 -31.01
N GLU A 198 -15.11 0.57 -32.27
CA GLU A 198 -15.09 1.98 -32.68
C GLU A 198 -16.37 2.74 -32.29
N GLU A 199 -17.54 2.08 -32.31
CA GLU A 199 -18.81 2.69 -31.93
C GLU A 199 -18.79 3.04 -30.43
N LEU A 200 -18.35 2.11 -29.60
CA LEU A 200 -18.29 2.32 -28.17
C LEU A 200 -17.18 3.30 -27.73
N MET A 201 -16.10 3.41 -28.49
CA MET A 201 -15.07 4.44 -28.28
C MET A 201 -15.59 5.83 -28.66
N SER A 202 -16.38 5.92 -29.74
CA SER A 202 -17.06 7.15 -30.14
C SER A 202 -18.05 7.62 -29.07
N GLU A 203 -18.77 6.69 -28.43
CA GLU A 203 -19.66 7.03 -27.32
C GLU A 203 -18.92 7.64 -26.11
N ILE A 204 -17.81 7.05 -25.67
CA ILE A 204 -17.05 7.61 -24.54
C ILE A 204 -16.53 9.00 -24.88
N LYS A 205 -16.11 9.22 -26.14
CA LYS A 205 -15.75 10.55 -26.62
C LYS A 205 -16.93 11.53 -26.57
N ASN A 206 -18.13 11.10 -26.96
CA ASN A 206 -19.34 11.92 -26.86
C ASN A 206 -19.69 12.26 -25.40
N ILE A 207 -19.51 11.31 -24.47
CA ILE A 207 -19.66 11.58 -23.02
C ILE A 207 -18.63 12.61 -22.58
N TYR A 208 -17.36 12.43 -22.93
CA TYR A 208 -16.27 13.34 -22.60
C TYR A 208 -16.57 14.77 -23.09
N GLU A 209 -16.93 14.94 -24.36
CA GLU A 209 -17.25 16.25 -24.93
C GLU A 209 -18.51 16.87 -24.29
N ALA A 210 -19.48 16.04 -23.90
CA ALA A 210 -20.72 16.50 -23.28
C ALA A 210 -20.56 17.04 -21.85
N VAL A 211 -19.68 16.43 -21.05
CA VAL A 211 -19.54 16.78 -19.62
C VAL A 211 -18.23 17.49 -19.28
N ASN A 212 -17.27 17.51 -20.22
CA ASN A 212 -15.94 18.12 -20.08
C ASN A 212 -15.30 17.79 -18.72
N PRO A 213 -14.96 16.50 -18.48
CA PRO A 213 -14.53 16.05 -17.17
C PRO A 213 -13.19 16.66 -16.76
N SER A 214 -13.07 17.00 -15.48
CA SER A 214 -11.80 17.48 -14.88
C SER A 214 -10.76 16.37 -14.81
N GLU A 215 -11.22 15.13 -14.65
CA GLU A 215 -10.38 13.94 -14.56
C GLU A 215 -10.93 12.84 -15.46
N VAL A 216 -10.05 12.21 -16.24
CA VAL A 216 -10.34 10.99 -17.00
C VAL A 216 -9.41 9.90 -16.49
N LEU A 217 -9.95 9.00 -15.68
CA LEU A 217 -9.19 7.94 -15.03
C LEU A 217 -9.35 6.64 -15.81
N LEU A 218 -8.23 6.16 -16.35
CA LEU A 218 -8.17 4.87 -17.01
C LEU A 218 -7.91 3.77 -15.97
N VAL A 219 -8.86 2.86 -15.81
CA VAL A 219 -8.74 1.71 -14.92
C VAL A 219 -8.19 0.52 -15.68
N LEU A 220 -7.06 -0.01 -15.23
CA LEU A 220 -6.38 -1.16 -15.81
C LEU A 220 -6.14 -2.23 -14.76
N ASP A 221 -6.23 -3.49 -15.18
CA ASP A 221 -5.84 -4.63 -14.36
C ASP A 221 -4.33 -4.82 -14.46
N ALA A 222 -3.64 -4.87 -13.32
CA ALA A 222 -2.20 -5.06 -13.27
C ALA A 222 -1.76 -6.42 -13.84
N MET A 223 -2.66 -7.41 -13.93
CA MET A 223 -2.38 -8.73 -14.51
C MET A 223 -2.36 -8.73 -16.04
N THR A 224 -2.91 -7.71 -16.71
CA THR A 224 -3.07 -7.69 -18.18
C THR A 224 -1.76 -7.45 -18.94
N GLY A 225 -0.63 -7.25 -18.24
CA GLY A 225 0.71 -7.26 -18.84
C GLY A 225 0.89 -6.24 -19.97
N GLN A 226 1.43 -6.68 -21.11
CA GLN A 226 1.68 -5.81 -22.26
C GLN A 226 0.41 -5.31 -22.96
N ASP A 227 -0.69 -6.05 -22.90
CA ASP A 227 -1.95 -5.60 -23.51
C ASP A 227 -2.45 -4.32 -22.84
N ALA A 228 -2.24 -4.18 -21.53
CA ALA A 228 -2.56 -2.96 -20.78
C ALA A 228 -1.87 -1.71 -21.34
N VAL A 229 -0.69 -1.87 -21.95
CA VAL A 229 0.08 -0.77 -22.54
C VAL A 229 -0.60 -0.26 -23.80
N ASN A 230 -1.01 -1.18 -24.69
CA ASN A 230 -1.71 -0.83 -25.93
C ASN A 230 -3.08 -0.19 -25.63
N VAL A 231 -3.77 -0.68 -24.58
CA VAL A 231 -4.98 -0.01 -24.06
C VAL A 231 -4.70 1.42 -23.70
N ALA A 232 -3.69 1.61 -22.86
CA ALA A 232 -3.43 2.88 -22.25
C ALA A 232 -3.08 3.93 -23.32
N ASP A 233 -2.31 3.52 -24.33
CA ASP A 233 -1.96 4.36 -25.47
C ASP A 233 -3.20 4.76 -26.27
N SER A 234 -4.04 3.80 -26.66
CA SER A 234 -5.26 4.04 -27.46
C SER A 234 -6.25 4.99 -26.75
N PHE A 235 -6.48 4.77 -25.45
CA PHE A 235 -7.36 5.65 -24.66
C PHE A 235 -6.76 7.03 -24.45
N ASN A 236 -5.43 7.10 -24.29
CA ASN A 236 -4.72 8.36 -24.13
C ASN A 236 -4.76 9.21 -25.40
N GLU A 237 -4.57 8.61 -26.58
CA GLU A 237 -4.67 9.30 -27.86
C GLU A 237 -6.08 9.83 -28.12
N LEU A 238 -7.13 9.05 -27.78
CA LEU A 238 -8.51 9.44 -28.06
C LEU A 238 -9.07 10.49 -27.09
N LEU A 239 -8.81 10.33 -25.79
CA LEU A 239 -9.48 11.11 -24.74
C LEU A 239 -8.54 12.03 -23.95
N GLY A 240 -7.23 11.85 -24.09
CA GLY A 240 -6.24 12.58 -23.29
C GLY A 240 -6.38 12.29 -21.80
N ILE A 241 -6.24 11.02 -21.39
CA ILE A 241 -6.43 10.60 -19.99
C ILE A 241 -5.60 11.44 -19.00
N SER A 242 -6.15 11.72 -17.83
CA SER A 242 -5.47 12.53 -16.80
C SER A 242 -4.64 11.67 -15.84
N GLY A 243 -5.00 10.39 -15.69
CA GLY A 243 -4.27 9.45 -14.86
C GLY A 243 -4.78 8.01 -14.99
N VAL A 244 -4.02 7.10 -14.39
CA VAL A 244 -4.29 5.66 -14.40
C VAL A 244 -4.60 5.18 -12.99
N VAL A 245 -5.50 4.21 -12.88
CA VAL A 245 -5.73 3.43 -11.66
C VAL A 245 -5.44 1.97 -11.96
N LEU A 246 -4.51 1.38 -11.21
CA LEU A 246 -4.17 -0.04 -11.35
C LEU A 246 -4.93 -0.87 -10.31
N THR A 247 -5.66 -1.88 -10.76
CA THR A 247 -6.36 -2.82 -9.88
C THR A 247 -5.59 -4.12 -9.72
N LYS A 248 -5.94 -4.91 -8.71
CA LYS A 248 -5.37 -6.24 -8.42
C LYS A 248 -3.85 -6.23 -8.24
N LEU A 249 -3.32 -5.15 -7.67
CA LEU A 249 -1.89 -5.03 -7.36
C LEU A 249 -1.47 -5.93 -6.19
N ASP A 250 -2.45 -6.52 -5.50
CA ASP A 250 -2.33 -7.54 -4.46
C ASP A 250 -2.28 -8.99 -5.01
N GLY A 251 -2.41 -9.18 -6.32
CA GLY A 251 -2.12 -10.46 -6.98
C GLY A 251 -0.65 -10.59 -7.39
N ASP A 252 -0.26 -11.73 -7.94
CA ASP A 252 1.10 -12.00 -8.51
C ASP A 252 1.44 -11.11 -9.74
N ALA A 253 0.72 -10.00 -9.89
CA ALA A 253 0.91 -8.95 -10.86
C ALA A 253 2.24 -8.23 -10.58
N ARG A 254 3.29 -8.87 -11.09
CA ARG A 254 4.55 -8.31 -11.57
C ARG A 254 4.43 -6.80 -11.79
N GLY A 255 4.90 -5.96 -10.86
CA GLY A 255 4.84 -4.47 -10.92
C GLY A 255 5.39 -3.82 -12.20
N GLY A 256 5.81 -4.60 -13.19
CA GLY A 256 6.13 -4.20 -14.54
C GLY A 256 4.99 -3.65 -15.39
N ALA A 257 3.73 -3.97 -15.11
CA ALA A 257 2.60 -3.30 -15.77
C ALA A 257 2.60 -1.79 -15.46
N ALA A 258 2.81 -1.42 -14.18
CA ALA A 258 2.91 -0.02 -13.76
C ALA A 258 4.04 0.74 -14.47
N LEU A 259 5.22 0.12 -14.53
CA LEU A 259 6.39 0.67 -15.24
C LEU A 259 6.09 0.89 -16.73
N SER A 260 5.46 -0.09 -17.39
CA SER A 260 5.22 -0.05 -18.83
C SER A 260 4.16 0.98 -19.21
N ILE A 261 3.07 1.06 -18.45
CA ILE A 261 1.96 1.99 -18.72
C ILE A 261 2.44 3.44 -18.58
N ARG A 262 3.18 3.74 -17.51
CA ARG A 262 3.72 5.09 -17.28
C ARG A 262 4.69 5.51 -18.37
N ALA A 263 5.61 4.61 -18.74
CA ALA A 263 6.64 4.90 -19.73
C ALA A 263 6.06 5.14 -21.14
N VAL A 264 4.96 4.48 -21.50
CA VAL A 264 4.32 4.66 -22.82
C VAL A 264 3.36 5.84 -22.83
N THR A 265 2.45 5.94 -21.86
CA THR A 265 1.44 7.01 -21.86
C THR A 265 1.96 8.36 -21.38
N ASN A 266 3.06 8.36 -20.61
CA ASN A 266 3.53 9.52 -19.85
C ASN A 266 2.45 10.11 -18.90
N LYS A 267 1.43 9.32 -18.53
CA LYS A 267 0.36 9.73 -17.61
C LYS A 267 0.55 9.13 -16.22
N PRO A 268 0.25 9.87 -15.14
CA PRO A 268 0.59 9.44 -13.79
C PRO A 268 -0.36 8.32 -13.34
N ILE A 269 0.16 7.35 -12.60
CA ILE A 269 -0.69 6.43 -11.83
C ILE A 269 -1.10 7.20 -10.57
N LYS A 270 -2.41 7.37 -10.35
CA LYS A 270 -2.93 8.14 -9.22
C LYS A 270 -3.30 7.24 -8.03
N PHE A 271 -3.86 6.07 -8.31
CA PHE A 271 -4.32 5.13 -7.30
C PHE A 271 -3.98 3.68 -7.65
N VAL A 272 -3.92 2.86 -6.61
CA VAL A 272 -3.79 1.40 -6.71
C VAL A 272 -4.83 0.70 -5.85
N GLY A 273 -5.46 -0.31 -6.42
CA GLY A 273 -6.36 -1.23 -5.73
C GLY A 273 -5.58 -2.42 -5.18
N MET A 274 -5.59 -2.57 -3.86
CA MET A 274 -4.83 -3.59 -3.12
C MET A 274 -5.71 -4.78 -2.67
N GLY A 275 -6.84 -5.01 -3.33
CA GLY A 275 -7.73 -6.13 -3.04
C GLY A 275 -9.16 -5.88 -3.51
N GLU A 276 -10.10 -6.68 -3.02
CA GLU A 276 -11.52 -6.61 -3.42
C GLU A 276 -12.36 -5.71 -2.50
N LYS A 277 -11.92 -5.46 -1.27
CA LYS A 277 -12.72 -4.69 -0.31
C LYS A 277 -12.78 -3.21 -0.69
N LEU A 278 -13.86 -2.55 -0.28
CA LEU A 278 -14.16 -1.18 -0.67
C LEU A 278 -13.19 -0.14 -0.09
N ASP A 279 -12.46 -0.48 0.97
CA ASP A 279 -11.46 0.35 1.62
C ASP A 279 -10.02 0.12 1.12
N GLU A 280 -9.80 -0.89 0.28
CA GLU A 280 -8.49 -1.25 -0.29
C GLU A 280 -8.19 -0.47 -1.58
N LEU A 281 -8.21 0.86 -1.50
CA LEU A 281 -7.74 1.78 -2.54
C LEU A 281 -6.76 2.77 -1.90
N GLU A 282 -5.53 2.79 -2.41
CA GLU A 282 -4.45 3.61 -1.87
C GLU A 282 -3.94 4.60 -2.93
N PRO A 283 -3.49 5.80 -2.54
CA PRO A 283 -2.73 6.67 -3.43
C PRO A 283 -1.46 5.96 -3.92
N PHE A 284 -1.08 6.23 -5.17
CA PHE A 284 0.15 5.67 -5.72
C PHE A 284 1.37 6.50 -5.32
N HIS A 285 2.32 5.84 -4.65
CA HIS A 285 3.59 6.42 -4.25
C HIS A 285 4.73 5.70 -5.01
N PRO A 286 5.30 6.34 -6.05
CA PRO A 286 6.32 5.72 -6.90
C PRO A 286 7.56 5.24 -6.15
N ASP A 287 8.03 6.03 -5.17
CA ASP A 287 9.18 5.77 -4.30
C ASP A 287 8.97 4.50 -3.45
N ARG A 288 7.76 4.32 -2.92
CA ARG A 288 7.38 3.13 -2.15
C ARG A 288 7.30 1.91 -3.03
N MET A 289 6.75 2.06 -4.24
CA MET A 289 6.68 0.96 -5.20
C MET A 289 8.05 0.52 -5.68
N ALA A 290 8.95 1.45 -6.00
CA ALA A 290 10.35 1.14 -6.32
C ALA A 290 11.05 0.42 -5.15
N SER A 291 10.82 0.89 -3.93
CA SER A 291 11.38 0.26 -2.72
C SER A 291 10.83 -1.15 -2.48
N ARG A 292 9.54 -1.38 -2.73
CA ARG A 292 8.90 -2.71 -2.67
C ARG A 292 9.44 -3.67 -3.73
N ILE A 293 9.65 -3.20 -4.96
CA ILE A 293 10.28 -3.98 -6.04
C ILE A 293 11.72 -4.36 -5.69
N LEU A 294 12.46 -3.52 -4.97
CA LEU A 294 13.80 -3.87 -4.48
C LEU A 294 13.79 -4.71 -3.19
N GLY A 295 12.59 -5.02 -2.67
CA GLY A 295 12.37 -5.61 -1.35
C GLY A 295 13.08 -4.86 -0.22
N MET A 296 13.23 -3.55 -0.40
CA MET A 296 13.70 -2.58 0.61
C MET A 296 12.53 -1.92 1.36
N GLY A 297 11.29 -2.16 0.93
CA GLY A 297 10.09 -1.54 1.48
C GLY A 297 9.24 -2.47 2.33
N ASP A 298 9.10 -2.13 3.62
CA ASP A 298 7.78 -1.80 4.20
C ASP A 298 7.85 -1.11 5.58
N VAL A 299 9.00 -0.62 6.06
CA VAL A 299 9.06 0.06 7.38
C VAL A 299 8.22 1.35 7.42
N LEU A 300 8.24 2.16 6.36
CA LEU A 300 7.50 3.44 6.32
C LEU A 300 5.99 3.26 6.16
N THR A 301 5.54 2.32 5.32
CA THR A 301 4.10 1.97 5.22
C THR A 301 3.57 1.40 6.52
N LEU A 302 4.37 0.57 7.20
CA LEU A 302 4.05 0.05 8.52
C LEU A 302 3.95 1.18 9.54
N ILE A 303 4.85 2.15 9.51
CA ILE A 303 4.78 3.34 10.37
C ILE A 303 3.53 4.16 10.08
N GLU A 304 3.14 4.36 8.82
CA GLU A 304 1.95 5.16 8.49
C GLU A 304 0.63 4.42 8.78
N ARG A 305 0.53 3.13 8.47
CA ARG A 305 -0.63 2.30 8.86
C ARG A 305 -0.71 2.12 10.38
N ALA A 306 0.44 2.08 11.05
CA ALA A 306 0.50 2.15 12.51
C ALA A 306 0.08 3.54 12.99
N GLN A 307 0.57 4.64 12.40
CA GLN A 307 0.20 6.01 12.76
C GLN A 307 -1.27 6.33 12.49
N SER A 308 -1.88 5.78 11.43
CA SER A 308 -3.31 5.95 11.15
C SER A 308 -4.19 5.23 12.16
N ASN A 309 -3.65 4.20 12.84
CA ASN A 309 -4.32 3.42 13.87
C ASN A 309 -3.83 3.74 15.30
N ILE A 310 -2.77 4.53 15.45
CA ILE A 310 -2.17 4.92 16.73
C ILE A 310 -2.43 6.42 16.92
N ASP A 311 -3.34 6.70 17.84
CA ASP A 311 -3.55 8.04 18.40
C ASP A 311 -2.19 8.63 18.83
N GLN A 312 -1.74 9.72 18.20
CA GLN A 312 -0.42 10.33 18.42
C GLN A 312 -0.16 10.62 19.90
N ASN A 313 -1.22 10.85 20.68
CA ASN A 313 -1.16 11.06 22.12
C ASN A 313 -0.73 9.78 22.88
N LYS A 314 -1.23 8.62 22.46
CA LYS A 314 -0.87 7.31 23.05
C LYS A 314 0.57 6.92 22.74
N ALA A 315 1.06 7.26 21.55
CA ALA A 315 2.47 7.03 21.17
C ALA A 315 3.44 7.83 22.08
N MET A 316 3.16 9.11 22.32
CA MET A 316 3.96 9.95 23.22
C MET A 316 3.89 9.48 24.68
N GLU A 317 2.72 9.02 25.14
CA GLU A 317 2.57 8.48 26.49
C GLU A 317 3.36 7.17 26.69
N LEU A 318 3.32 6.29 25.68
CA LEU A 318 4.09 5.05 25.66
C LEU A 318 5.60 5.32 25.65
N GLU A 319 6.07 6.26 24.83
CA GLU A 319 7.48 6.70 24.81
C GLU A 319 7.92 7.20 26.20
N ARG A 320 7.08 8.04 26.84
CA ARG A 320 7.34 8.57 28.19
C ARG A 320 7.44 7.44 29.23
N LYS A 321 6.51 6.48 29.21
CA LYS A 321 6.48 5.34 30.14
C LYS A 321 7.65 4.37 29.96
N ILE A 322 8.07 4.13 28.71
CA ILE A 322 9.26 3.35 28.38
C ILE A 322 10.52 4.07 28.92
N ARG A 323 10.61 5.38 28.71
CA ARG A 323 11.73 6.21 29.19
C ARG A 323 11.80 6.29 30.72
N THR A 324 10.67 6.28 31.42
CA THR A 324 10.61 6.28 32.89
C THR A 324 10.67 4.89 33.53
N GLN A 325 10.81 3.82 32.73
CA GLN A 325 10.80 2.41 33.18
C GLN A 325 9.50 1.98 33.90
N GLN A 326 8.41 2.70 33.68
CA GLN A 326 7.10 2.48 34.30
C GLN A 326 6.21 1.58 33.44
N PHE A 327 6.78 0.54 32.83
CA PHE A 327 6.01 -0.43 32.04
C PHE A 327 5.24 -1.37 32.98
N THR A 328 3.91 -1.32 32.93
CA THR A 328 2.99 -2.07 33.80
C THR A 328 2.27 -3.19 33.05
N PHE A 329 1.55 -4.06 33.78
CA PHE A 329 0.70 -5.08 33.14
C PHE A 329 -0.49 -4.50 32.37
N ASP A 330 -0.99 -3.33 32.74
CA ASP A 330 -2.05 -2.66 31.99
C ASP A 330 -1.50 -2.20 30.63
N ASP A 331 -0.29 -1.62 30.59
CA ASP A 331 0.36 -1.25 29.32
C ASP A 331 0.66 -2.49 28.45
N PHE A 332 1.03 -3.62 29.08
CA PHE A 332 1.27 -4.88 28.37
C PHE A 332 -0.02 -5.46 27.78
N LEU A 333 -1.15 -5.33 28.47
CA LEU A 333 -2.45 -5.75 27.96
C LEU A 333 -2.90 -4.88 26.78
N ASP A 334 -2.75 -3.55 26.90
CA ASP A 334 -3.07 -2.61 25.82
C ASP A 334 -2.29 -2.93 24.53
N GLN A 335 -1.02 -3.32 24.66
CA GLN A 335 -0.20 -3.74 23.51
C GLN A 335 -0.70 -5.04 22.87
N LEU A 336 -1.11 -6.02 23.67
CA LEU A 336 -1.66 -7.28 23.15
C LEU A 336 -3.03 -7.08 22.48
N GLU A 337 -3.87 -6.19 23.01
CA GLU A 337 -5.14 -5.81 22.38
C GLU A 337 -4.93 -5.06 21.06
N GLN A 338 -3.93 -4.18 20.99
CA GLN A 338 -3.54 -3.54 19.73
C GLN A 338 -3.08 -4.56 18.69
N MET A 339 -2.25 -5.53 19.08
CA MET A 339 -1.82 -6.62 18.20
C MET A 339 -2.98 -7.48 17.71
N LYS A 340 -3.97 -7.76 18.58
CA LYS A 340 -5.22 -8.45 18.20
C LYS A 340 -6.00 -7.67 17.13
N ASN A 341 -6.07 -6.35 17.24
CA ASN A 341 -6.78 -5.49 16.29
C ASN A 341 -6.02 -5.31 14.96
N MET A 342 -4.72 -5.61 14.91
CA MET A 342 -3.88 -5.51 13.70
C MET A 342 -3.90 -6.78 12.83
N GLY A 343 -4.54 -7.86 13.27
CA GLY A 343 -4.65 -9.12 12.53
C GLY A 343 -3.50 -10.11 12.79
N PRO A 344 -3.46 -11.26 12.08
CA PRO A 344 -2.49 -12.32 12.34
C PRO A 344 -1.04 -11.86 12.09
N LEU A 345 -0.20 -12.00 13.12
CA LEU A 345 1.23 -11.65 13.11
C LEU A 345 2.05 -12.36 12.03
N ASP A 346 1.56 -13.48 11.51
CA ASP A 346 2.19 -14.23 10.42
C ASP A 346 2.36 -13.38 9.16
N GLN A 347 1.46 -12.44 8.91
CA GLN A 347 1.54 -11.53 7.76
C GLN A 347 2.52 -10.37 7.98
N LEU A 348 2.75 -9.98 9.23
CA LEU A 348 3.68 -8.88 9.59
C LEU A 348 5.13 -9.37 9.74
N MET A 349 5.34 -10.61 10.19
CA MET A 349 6.69 -11.17 10.42
C MET A 349 7.42 -11.56 9.13
N GLY A 350 6.70 -11.85 8.04
CA GLY A 350 7.29 -12.14 6.72
C GLY A 350 7.92 -10.94 6.01
N MET A 351 7.76 -9.73 6.56
CA MET A 351 8.11 -8.46 5.89
C MET A 351 9.30 -7.72 6.52
N ILE A 352 9.97 -8.31 7.52
CA ILE A 352 11.15 -7.72 8.18
C ILE A 352 12.44 -8.26 7.53
N PRO A 353 13.21 -7.45 6.78
CA PRO A 353 14.46 -7.91 6.18
C PRO A 353 15.51 -8.20 7.26
N GLY A 354 16.16 -9.36 7.19
CA GLY A 354 17.30 -9.74 8.03
C GLY A 354 17.00 -10.60 9.25
N ILE A 355 15.75 -11.03 9.46
CA ILE A 355 15.39 -12.02 10.47
C ILE A 355 15.07 -13.34 9.77
N ASP A 356 15.78 -14.40 10.13
CA ASP A 356 15.54 -15.74 9.59
C ASP A 356 14.17 -16.26 10.07
N ALA A 357 13.21 -16.37 9.15
CA ALA A 357 11.85 -16.84 9.41
C ALA A 357 11.79 -18.22 10.07
N LYS A 358 12.87 -19.03 9.98
CA LYS A 358 12.96 -20.34 10.65
C LYS A 358 13.21 -20.25 12.16
N ALA A 359 13.83 -19.17 12.66
CA ALA A 359 14.17 -19.03 14.07
C ALA A 359 12.96 -18.68 14.97
N LEU A 360 11.82 -18.30 14.37
CA LEU A 360 10.65 -17.76 15.06
C LEU A 360 9.36 -18.59 14.90
N LYS A 361 9.44 -19.77 14.28
CA LYS A 361 8.31 -20.73 14.07
C LYS A 361 7.61 -21.24 15.35
N GLY A 362 7.89 -20.68 16.52
CA GLY A 362 7.30 -21.06 17.82
C GLY A 362 6.44 -19.99 18.48
N LEU A 363 6.15 -18.87 17.79
CA LEU A 363 5.34 -17.75 18.29
C LEU A 363 4.00 -17.66 17.54
N ASP A 364 3.30 -18.79 17.40
CA ASP A 364 1.86 -18.77 17.11
C ASP A 364 1.13 -18.23 18.34
N ILE A 365 0.88 -16.92 18.37
CA ILE A 365 0.03 -16.30 19.38
C ILE A 365 -1.41 -16.45 18.89
N ASN A 366 -2.10 -17.50 19.36
CA ASN A 366 -3.50 -17.69 19.07
C ASN A 366 -4.36 -16.66 19.83
N ASP A 367 -5.50 -16.24 19.25
CA ASP A 367 -6.48 -15.36 19.93
C ASP A 367 -6.94 -15.89 21.30
N LYS A 368 -6.95 -17.22 21.45
CA LYS A 368 -7.24 -17.91 22.71
C LYS A 368 -6.19 -17.65 23.78
N ASP A 369 -4.92 -17.50 23.40
CA ASP A 369 -3.82 -17.23 24.32
C ASP A 369 -3.85 -15.76 24.79
N ILE A 370 -4.21 -14.83 23.91
CA ILE A 370 -4.42 -13.41 24.28
C ILE A 370 -5.56 -13.31 25.31
N SER A 371 -6.68 -13.99 25.05
CA SER A 371 -7.84 -14.01 25.96
C SER A 371 -7.50 -14.61 27.34
N ARG A 372 -6.61 -15.62 27.39
CA ARG A 372 -6.12 -16.19 28.65
C ARG A 372 -5.24 -15.21 29.42
N ILE A 373 -4.34 -14.52 28.73
CA ILE A 373 -3.47 -13.50 29.33
C ILE A 373 -4.33 -12.37 29.92
N GLU A 374 -5.34 -11.92 29.18
CA GLU A 374 -6.30 -10.91 29.64
C GLU A 374 -7.01 -11.34 30.93
N ALA A 375 -7.51 -12.57 31.00
CA ALA A 375 -8.16 -13.12 32.20
C ALA A 375 -7.21 -13.17 33.42
N ILE A 376 -5.94 -13.52 33.20
CA ILE A 376 -4.90 -13.53 34.24
C ILE A 376 -4.60 -12.10 34.74
N ILE A 377 -4.43 -11.13 33.84
CA ILE A 377 -4.14 -9.73 34.20
C ILE A 377 -5.32 -9.08 34.93
N LYS A 378 -6.55 -9.30 34.44
CA LYS A 378 -7.78 -8.78 35.09
C LYS A 378 -8.02 -9.36 36.48
N SER A 379 -7.46 -10.55 36.77
CA SER A 379 -7.48 -11.17 38.10
C SER A 379 -6.46 -10.60 39.09
N MET A 380 -5.59 -9.68 38.65
CA MET A 380 -4.64 -8.98 39.50
C MET A 380 -5.21 -7.66 40.06
N THR A 381 -4.76 -7.31 41.27
CA THR A 381 -5.02 -5.99 41.85
C THR A 381 -4.18 -4.91 41.16
N LYS A 382 -4.62 -3.65 41.25
CA LYS A 382 -3.88 -2.50 40.69
C LYS A 382 -2.43 -2.42 41.20
N LYS A 383 -2.19 -2.78 42.47
CA LYS A 383 -0.84 -2.84 43.04
C LYS A 383 0.04 -3.91 42.37
N GLU A 384 -0.52 -5.06 42.04
CA GLU A 384 0.19 -6.16 41.38
C GLU A 384 0.43 -5.87 39.89
N ARG A 385 -0.49 -5.19 39.23
CA ARG A 385 -0.33 -4.75 37.84
C ARG A 385 0.77 -3.71 37.68
N ASN A 386 0.84 -2.76 38.62
CA ASN A 386 1.86 -1.72 38.64
C ASN A 386 3.23 -2.24 39.09
N ASN A 387 3.27 -3.24 39.98
CA ASN A 387 4.51 -3.82 40.48
C ASN A 387 4.48 -5.36 40.48
N PRO A 388 4.85 -5.99 39.36
CA PRO A 388 4.84 -7.45 39.20
C PRO A 388 5.76 -8.21 40.15
N ASP A 389 6.76 -7.56 40.74
CA ASP A 389 7.73 -8.23 41.61
C ASP A 389 7.15 -8.60 42.98
N ILE A 390 5.99 -8.06 43.35
CA ILE A 390 5.30 -8.43 44.60
C ILE A 390 4.51 -9.74 44.48
N ILE A 391 4.45 -10.35 43.28
CA ILE A 391 3.64 -11.53 43.00
C ILE A 391 4.37 -12.81 43.47
N ASP A 392 4.18 -13.10 44.75
CA ASP A 392 4.62 -14.32 45.43
C ASP A 392 3.78 -15.56 45.09
N SER A 393 4.14 -16.72 45.64
CA SER A 393 3.46 -17.98 45.40
C SER A 393 1.99 -18.00 45.86
N SER A 394 1.65 -17.26 46.91
CA SER A 394 0.28 -17.15 47.43
C SER A 394 -0.60 -16.35 46.47
N ARG A 395 -0.10 -15.20 46.00
CA ARG A 395 -0.77 -14.34 45.01
C ARG A 395 -0.96 -15.06 43.68
N ARG A 396 0.02 -15.85 43.22
CA ARG A 396 -0.10 -16.66 42.00
C ARG A 396 -1.23 -17.69 42.10
N LYS A 397 -1.38 -18.37 43.23
CA LYS A 397 -2.49 -19.31 43.46
C LYS A 397 -3.85 -18.61 43.43
N ARG A 398 -3.94 -17.41 44.00
CA ARG A 398 -5.17 -16.60 43.95
C ARG A 398 -5.49 -16.13 42.52
N ILE A 399 -4.51 -15.61 41.79
CA ILE A 399 -4.67 -15.15 40.40
C ILE A 399 -5.07 -16.31 39.49
N SER A 400 -4.45 -17.48 39.66
CA SER A 400 -4.80 -18.72 38.95
C SER A 400 -6.27 -19.10 39.19
N LYS A 401 -6.72 -19.12 40.45
CA LYS A 401 -8.12 -19.39 40.79
C LYS A 401 -9.10 -18.35 40.23
N GLY A 402 -8.75 -17.07 40.31
CA GLY A 402 -9.61 -15.98 39.81
C GLY A 402 -9.70 -15.91 38.29
N SER A 403 -8.67 -16.37 37.59
CA SER A 403 -8.61 -16.34 36.12
C SER A 403 -9.07 -17.65 35.47
N GLY A 404 -9.28 -18.72 36.24
CA GLY A 404 -9.57 -20.05 35.70
C GLY A 404 -8.38 -20.74 35.04
N ASN A 405 -7.17 -20.15 35.12
CA ASN A 405 -5.96 -20.68 34.51
C ASN A 405 -5.09 -21.42 35.53
N SER A 406 -4.14 -22.22 35.03
CA SER A 406 -3.17 -22.93 35.88
C SER A 406 -2.12 -21.97 36.48
N VAL A 407 -1.52 -22.35 37.61
CA VAL A 407 -0.39 -21.61 38.20
C VAL A 407 0.81 -21.58 37.23
N GLN A 408 0.95 -22.59 36.38
CA GLN A 408 1.99 -22.67 35.35
C GLN A 408 1.82 -21.57 34.29
N GLU A 409 0.59 -21.30 33.85
CA GLU A 409 0.29 -20.21 32.91
C GLU A 409 0.55 -18.83 33.52
N VAL A 410 0.20 -18.64 34.80
CA VAL A 410 0.54 -17.40 35.53
C VAL A 410 2.06 -17.21 35.60
N ASN A 411 2.82 -18.28 35.84
CA ASN A 411 4.29 -18.23 35.82
C ASN A 411 4.85 -17.93 34.43
N LYS A 412 4.26 -18.50 33.38
CA LYS A 412 4.65 -18.26 31.99
C LYS A 412 4.47 -16.78 31.64
N LEU A 413 3.33 -16.20 31.98
CA LEU A 413 3.06 -14.77 31.80
C LEU A 413 4.07 -13.89 32.55
N LEU A 414 4.33 -14.17 33.82
CA LEU A 414 5.30 -13.41 34.62
C LEU A 414 6.72 -13.45 34.03
N LYS A 415 7.10 -14.61 33.47
CA LYS A 415 8.39 -14.78 32.79
C LYS A 415 8.43 -13.98 31.48
N GLN A 416 7.40 -14.10 30.64
CA GLN A 416 7.27 -13.36 29.39
C GLN A 416 7.31 -11.84 29.63
N PHE A 417 6.56 -11.34 30.61
CA PHE A 417 6.58 -9.93 30.98
C PHE A 417 7.98 -9.44 31.41
N LYS A 418 8.71 -10.24 32.20
CA LYS A 418 10.10 -9.91 32.60
C LYS A 418 11.06 -9.89 31.41
N GLU A 419 10.90 -10.81 30.46
CA GLU A 419 11.70 -10.87 29.23
C GLU A 419 11.41 -9.66 28.33
N THR A 420 10.14 -9.30 28.14
CA THR A 420 9.74 -8.10 27.39
C THR A 420 10.30 -6.83 28.05
N LYS A 421 10.20 -6.69 29.37
CA LYS A 421 10.78 -5.55 30.11
C LYS A 421 12.32 -5.47 29.94
N LYS A 422 13.01 -6.62 29.90
CA LYS A 422 14.46 -6.69 29.66
C LYS A 422 14.82 -6.31 28.22
N MET A 423 14.00 -6.72 27.24
CA MET A 423 14.18 -6.37 25.84
C MET A 423 13.96 -4.86 25.60
N MET A 424 12.88 -4.31 26.14
CA MET A 424 12.60 -2.87 26.07
C MET A 424 13.74 -2.03 26.64
N LYS A 425 14.28 -2.43 27.82
CA LYS A 425 15.44 -1.78 28.42
C LYS A 425 16.66 -1.76 27.48
N LYS A 426 16.97 -2.89 26.84
CA LYS A 426 18.07 -2.98 25.86
C LYS A 426 17.83 -2.09 24.64
N PHE A 427 16.58 -1.95 24.20
CA PHE A 427 16.22 -1.10 23.07
C PHE A 427 16.42 0.39 23.41
N THR A 428 16.00 0.83 24.60
CA THR A 428 16.23 2.19 25.10
C THR A 428 17.73 2.49 25.28
N ASP A 429 18.51 1.51 25.72
CA ASP A 429 19.97 1.66 25.88
C ASP A 429 20.69 1.71 24.51
N MET A 430 20.23 0.95 23.51
CA MET A 430 20.68 1.08 22.12
C MET A 430 20.33 2.45 21.54
N GLU A 431 19.12 2.95 21.73
CA GLU A 431 18.70 4.26 21.24
C GLU A 431 19.53 5.39 21.86
N LYS A 432 19.85 5.32 23.16
CA LYS A 432 20.79 6.25 23.81
C LYS A 432 22.20 6.17 23.21
N THR A 433 22.64 4.98 22.81
CA THR A 433 23.95 4.76 22.19
C THR A 433 23.98 5.29 20.75
N VAL A 434 22.88 5.14 20.01
CA VAL A 434 22.67 5.71 18.67
C VAL A 434 22.56 7.23 18.74
N LYS A 435 21.83 7.81 19.72
CA LYS A 435 21.79 9.26 19.97
C LYS A 435 23.13 9.84 20.43
N LYS A 436 23.96 9.06 21.16
CA LYS A 436 25.33 9.47 21.52
C LYS A 436 26.29 9.44 20.31
N LYS A 437 26.12 8.48 19.39
CA LYS A 437 26.87 8.45 18.13
C LYS A 437 26.34 9.43 17.07
N GLY A 438 25.06 9.81 17.15
CA GLY A 438 24.40 10.82 16.30
C GLY A 438 24.71 12.27 16.67
N LYS A 439 25.67 12.53 17.57
CA LYS A 439 26.29 13.86 17.72
C LYS A 439 27.47 14.10 16.78
N PHE A 440 27.90 13.08 16.01
CA PHE A 440 28.64 13.29 14.78
C PHE A 440 27.66 13.19 13.61
N GLY A 441 27.64 14.25 12.79
CA GLY A 441 26.49 14.69 12.01
C GLY A 441 25.93 13.67 11.02
N LEU A 442 24.61 13.70 10.89
CA LEU A 442 23.91 13.26 9.70
C LEU A 442 23.68 14.51 8.83
N PRO A 443 24.27 14.62 7.64
CA PRO A 443 23.81 15.56 6.64
C PRO A 443 22.63 14.95 5.85
N PHE A 444 21.71 15.82 5.40
CA PHE A 444 20.55 15.60 4.49
C PHE A 444 19.29 15.00 5.15
N PHE A 445 18.03 15.42 4.96
CA PHE A 445 17.30 16.32 4.02
C PHE A 445 17.67 16.26 2.54
#